data_AF-A0A0F9CL84-F1
#
_entry.id   AF-A0A0F9CL84-F1
#
_cell.length_a   1.000
_cell.length_b   1.000
_cell.length_c   1.000
_cell.angle_alpha   90.00
_cell.angle_beta   90.00
_cell.angle_gamma   90.00
#
_symmetry.space_group_name_H-M   'P 1'
#
loop_
_entity.id
_entity.type
_entity.pdbx_description
1 polymer ?
#
loop_
_entity_poly.entity_id
_entity_poly.type
_entity_poly.pdbx_seq_one_letter_code
_entity_poly.pdbx_strand_id
1 'polypeptide(L)'
;AVATGDGKFYFHIASGSKLIGMDLIDAVASVITVSSSGLPTVDIARCAPVATGNPCSGTVADVLTVNLTIDANEDSSDTAATAAVIDTASDDVIADQTWRTDVDVAGTGTQGLIVTLLFQSP
;
A
#
# COMPACT_ATOMS: atom_id res chain seq x y z
N ALA A 1 3.99 8.47 -15.53
CA ALA A 1 3.50 7.08 -15.63
C ALA A 1 3.76 6.37 -14.31
N VAL A 2 2.81 5.54 -13.87
CA VAL A 2 3.04 4.59 -12.78
C VAL A 2 4.10 3.57 -13.23
N ALA A 3 5.05 3.24 -12.36
CA ALA A 3 6.14 2.32 -12.65
C ALA A 3 6.07 1.10 -11.74
N THR A 4 6.37 -0.08 -12.27
CA THR A 4 6.35 -1.33 -11.50
C THR A 4 7.57 -1.51 -10.62
N GLY A 5 7.38 -2.27 -9.56
CA GLY A 5 8.36 -2.69 -8.57
C GLY A 5 8.08 -2.13 -7.20
N ASP A 6 9.04 -2.42 -6.34
CA ASP A 6 8.97 -2.21 -4.90
C ASP A 6 9.39 -0.79 -4.51
N GLY A 7 8.80 -0.27 -3.43
CA GLY A 7 9.22 0.98 -2.82
C GLY A 7 8.98 2.21 -3.71
N LYS A 8 7.86 2.24 -4.44
CA LYS A 8 7.53 3.38 -5.31
C LYS A 8 7.13 4.61 -4.53
N PHE A 9 6.64 4.40 -3.32
CA PHE A 9 6.37 5.44 -2.35
C PHE A 9 6.61 4.91 -0.95
N TYR A 10 6.90 5.81 -0.02
CA TYR A 10 7.12 5.49 1.38
C TYR A 10 6.38 6.49 2.26
N PHE A 11 5.80 6.00 3.35
CA PHE A 11 5.34 6.84 4.45
C PHE A 11 5.91 6.33 5.77
N HIS A 12 6.30 7.26 6.63
CA HIS A 12 6.95 6.97 7.90
C HIS A 12 5.99 7.22 9.07
N ILE A 13 5.88 6.22 9.95
CA ILE A 13 5.17 6.33 11.21
C ILE A 13 6.15 6.89 12.25
N ALA A 14 6.23 8.21 12.33
CA ALA A 14 7.04 8.87 13.34
C ALA A 14 6.63 8.44 14.77
N SER A 15 7.58 8.41 15.70
CA SER A 15 7.37 7.95 17.08
C SER A 15 6.31 8.73 17.88
N GLY A 16 5.97 9.95 17.45
CA GLY A 16 4.88 10.75 18.02
C GLY A 16 3.52 10.60 17.31
N SER A 17 3.41 9.69 16.35
CA SER A 17 2.22 9.49 15.53
C SER A 17 1.03 9.01 16.37
N LYS A 18 -0.17 9.46 16.00
CA LYS A 18 -1.43 8.98 16.56
C LYS A 18 -1.88 7.65 15.98
N LEU A 19 -1.21 7.17 14.94
CA LEU A 19 -1.48 5.85 14.35
C LEU A 19 -0.87 4.70 15.16
N ILE A 20 0.07 4.98 16.07
CA ILE A 20 0.72 3.92 16.85
C ILE A 20 -0.31 3.20 17.72
N GLY A 21 -0.38 1.87 17.58
CA GLY A 21 -1.35 1.00 18.26
C GLY A 21 -2.74 0.98 17.61
N MET A 22 -2.87 1.48 16.37
CA MET A 22 -4.04 1.30 15.53
C MET A 22 -3.78 0.17 14.52
N ASP A 23 -4.86 -0.39 14.00
CA ASP A 23 -4.84 -1.45 13.00
C ASP A 23 -5.24 -0.85 11.66
N LEU A 24 -4.56 -1.27 10.58
CA LEU A 24 -5.05 -1.03 9.22
C LEU A 24 -6.31 -1.87 9.02
N ILE A 25 -7.41 -1.24 8.59
CA ILE A 25 -8.68 -1.95 8.38
C ILE A 25 -9.12 -2.00 6.94
N ASP A 26 -8.62 -1.06 6.15
CA ASP A 26 -8.99 -0.94 4.75
C ASP A 26 -7.92 -0.13 4.01
N ALA A 27 -7.85 -0.36 2.71
CA ALA A 27 -6.98 0.36 1.82
C ALA A 27 -7.67 0.56 0.46
N VAL A 28 -7.40 1.70 -0.17
CA VAL A 28 -7.95 2.04 -1.49
C VAL A 28 -6.81 2.54 -2.38
N ALA A 29 -6.74 2.03 -3.61
CA ALA A 29 -5.90 2.56 -4.66
C ALA A 29 -6.76 3.33 -5.67
N SER A 30 -6.30 4.51 -6.09
CA SER A 30 -6.93 5.28 -7.16
C SER A 30 -5.89 5.86 -8.10
N VAL A 31 -6.29 6.22 -9.33
CA VAL A 31 -5.40 6.76 -10.36
C VAL A 31 -6.01 7.98 -11.03
N ILE A 32 -5.17 8.95 -11.43
CA ILE A 32 -5.62 10.15 -12.16
C ILE A 32 -5.87 9.85 -13.65
N THR A 33 -5.06 8.97 -14.25
CA THR A 33 -5.28 8.47 -15.61
C THR A 33 -5.47 6.97 -15.55
N VAL A 34 -6.63 6.50 -16.00
CA VAL A 34 -7.02 5.08 -15.98
C VAL A 34 -6.12 4.24 -16.87
N SER A 35 -6.00 2.95 -16.51
CA SER A 35 -5.35 1.97 -17.36
C SER A 35 -6.24 1.63 -18.56
N SER A 36 -5.67 1.68 -19.76
CA SER A 36 -6.35 1.24 -20.99
C SER A 36 -6.33 -0.28 -21.19
N SER A 37 -5.40 -0.98 -20.52
CA SER A 37 -5.33 -2.45 -20.48
C SER A 37 -4.41 -2.94 -19.37
N GLY A 38 -4.73 -4.10 -18.79
CA GLY A 38 -4.08 -4.60 -17.58
C GLY A 38 -4.60 -3.87 -16.35
N LEU A 39 -4.78 -4.61 -15.26
CA LEU A 39 -5.28 -4.10 -14.00
C LEU A 39 -4.08 -3.57 -13.21
N PRO A 40 -4.00 -2.27 -12.86
CA PRO A 40 -3.06 -1.83 -11.86
C PRO A 40 -3.19 -2.68 -10.60
N THR A 41 -2.08 -3.18 -10.08
CA THR A 41 -2.02 -4.02 -8.89
C THR A 41 -1.01 -3.40 -7.93
N VAL A 42 -1.45 -3.15 -6.71
CA VAL A 42 -0.72 -2.40 -5.70
C VAL A 42 -0.74 -3.18 -4.39
N ASP A 43 0.43 -3.33 -3.81
CA ASP A 43 0.60 -3.87 -2.47
C ASP A 43 1.12 -2.79 -1.51
N ILE A 44 0.93 -3.04 -0.23
CA ILE A 44 1.42 -2.23 0.85
C ILE A 44 2.23 -3.15 1.75
N ALA A 45 3.47 -2.77 2.02
CA ALA A 45 4.30 -3.52 2.96
C ALA A 45 4.82 -2.61 4.07
N ARG A 46 5.16 -3.22 5.20
CA ARG A 46 5.79 -2.57 6.33
C ARG A 46 7.18 -3.13 6.56
N CYS A 47 8.10 -2.22 6.82
CA CYS A 47 9.49 -2.53 7.12
C CYS A 47 9.68 -2.53 8.63
N ALA A 48 10.23 -3.61 9.18
CA ALA A 48 10.56 -3.67 10.60
C ALA A 48 11.52 -2.51 10.97
N PRO A 49 11.30 -1.81 12.09
CA PRO A 49 12.20 -0.75 12.53
C PRO A 49 13.62 -1.30 12.74
N VAL A 50 14.59 -0.68 12.09
CA VAL A 50 16.01 -1.05 12.17
C VAL A 50 16.87 0.20 12.35
N ALA A 51 17.86 0.13 13.24
CA ALA A 51 18.81 1.21 13.48
C ALA A 51 19.92 1.22 12.40
N THR A 52 19.55 1.34 11.14
CA THR A 52 20.46 1.40 9.99
C THR A 52 20.17 2.65 9.15
N GLY A 53 21.01 2.93 8.15
CA GLY A 53 20.74 3.99 7.17
C GLY A 53 19.67 3.64 6.13
N ASN A 54 19.07 2.44 6.20
CA ASN A 54 18.04 1.97 5.28
C ASN A 54 16.85 1.40 6.08
N PRO A 55 15.72 2.15 6.19
CA PRO A 55 14.56 1.73 6.98
C PRO A 55 13.92 0.39 6.56
N CYS A 56 14.22 -0.10 5.35
CA CYS A 56 13.70 -1.35 4.81
C CYS A 56 14.79 -2.42 4.61
N SER A 57 15.91 -2.35 5.34
CA SER A 57 16.94 -3.40 5.29
C SER A 57 16.65 -4.61 6.19
N GLY A 58 15.61 -4.53 7.03
CA GLY A 58 15.19 -5.62 7.92
C GLY A 58 14.14 -6.54 7.27
N THR A 59 13.34 -7.19 8.12
CA THR A 59 12.15 -7.94 7.65
C THR A 59 11.15 -6.97 7.04
N VAL A 60 10.69 -7.29 5.83
CA VAL A 60 9.57 -6.63 5.18
C VAL A 60 8.42 -7.62 5.17
N ALA A 61 7.24 -7.16 5.57
CA ALA A 61 6.02 -7.96 5.59
C ALA A 61 4.92 -7.21 4.87
N ASP A 62 4.20 -7.90 3.99
CA ASP A 62 3.04 -7.35 3.30
C ASP A 62 1.88 -7.25 4.28
N VAL A 63 1.07 -6.20 4.16
CA VAL A 63 -0.09 -5.97 5.04
C VAL A 63 -1.39 -6.33 4.34
N LEU A 64 -1.31 -6.82 3.10
CA LEU A 64 -2.41 -7.38 2.34
C LEU A 64 -2.13 -8.86 2.04
N THR A 65 -3.14 -9.71 2.18
CA THR A 65 -3.13 -11.08 1.64
C THR A 65 -3.73 -11.17 0.24
N VAL A 66 -4.49 -10.13 -0.15
CA VAL A 66 -4.98 -9.91 -1.51
C VAL A 66 -4.73 -8.45 -1.86
N ASN A 67 -3.93 -8.22 -2.89
CA ASN A 67 -3.46 -6.90 -3.29
C ASN A 67 -4.61 -6.04 -3.83
N LEU A 68 -4.45 -4.72 -3.75
CA LEU A 68 -5.37 -3.77 -4.37
C LEU A 68 -5.32 -3.93 -5.88
N THR A 69 -6.48 -3.98 -6.51
CA THR A 69 -6.60 -3.95 -7.98
C THR A 69 -7.50 -2.82 -8.41
N ILE A 70 -7.18 -2.18 -9.53
CA ILE A 70 -8.06 -1.23 -10.20
C ILE A 70 -8.49 -1.87 -11.51
N ASP A 71 -9.80 -1.95 -11.75
CA ASP A 71 -10.30 -2.58 -12.97
C ASP A 71 -9.97 -1.75 -14.21
N ALA A 72 -9.87 -2.40 -15.37
CA ALA A 72 -9.49 -1.71 -16.60
C ALA A 72 -10.53 -0.66 -16.98
N ASN A 73 -10.08 0.55 -17.31
CA ASN A 73 -10.89 1.74 -17.53
C ASN A 73 -11.60 2.30 -16.28
N GLU A 74 -11.25 1.83 -15.08
CA GLU A 74 -11.68 2.42 -13.81
C GLU A 74 -10.53 3.22 -13.15
N ASP A 75 -10.89 4.09 -12.22
CA ASP A 75 -9.98 5.01 -11.53
C ASP A 75 -9.83 4.71 -10.04
N SER A 76 -10.58 3.75 -9.48
CA SER A 76 -10.51 3.35 -8.07
C SER A 76 -10.62 1.84 -7.89
N SER A 77 -10.08 1.33 -6.79
CA SER A 77 -10.23 -0.06 -6.36
C SER A 77 -11.51 -0.34 -5.59
N ASP A 78 -12.33 0.68 -5.28
CA ASP A 78 -13.57 0.52 -4.51
C ASP A 78 -14.58 -0.43 -5.17
N THR A 79 -14.55 -0.50 -6.50
CA THR A 79 -15.43 -1.34 -7.33
C THR A 79 -14.73 -2.55 -7.91
N ALA A 80 -13.49 -2.82 -7.49
CA ALA A 80 -12.68 -3.91 -8.03
C ALA A 80 -13.39 -5.26 -7.89
N ALA A 81 -13.36 -6.05 -8.96
CA ALA A 81 -13.96 -7.38 -8.98
C ALA A 81 -13.41 -8.31 -7.88
N THR A 82 -12.15 -8.10 -7.47
CA THR A 82 -11.53 -8.77 -6.32
C THR A 82 -11.14 -7.72 -5.28
N ALA A 83 -11.85 -7.71 -4.16
CA ALA A 83 -11.54 -6.83 -3.04
C ALA A 83 -10.19 -7.19 -2.41
N ALA A 84 -9.46 -6.18 -1.94
CA ALA A 84 -8.26 -6.38 -1.15
C ALA A 84 -8.61 -6.99 0.21
N VAL A 85 -7.65 -7.70 0.80
CA VAL A 85 -7.83 -8.36 2.10
C VAL A 85 -6.64 -8.01 2.97
N ILE A 86 -6.90 -7.41 4.13
CA ILE A 86 -5.88 -7.07 5.12
C ILE A 86 -5.28 -8.36 5.72
N ASP A 87 -3.95 -8.41 5.85
CA ASP A 87 -3.26 -9.39 6.69
C ASP A 87 -3.32 -8.97 8.16
N THR A 88 -4.24 -9.56 8.93
CA THR A 88 -4.42 -9.25 10.36
C THR A 88 -3.26 -9.73 11.24
N ALA A 89 -2.22 -10.36 10.68
CA ALA A 89 -0.97 -10.62 11.38
C ALA A 89 0.06 -9.48 11.19
N SER A 90 -0.22 -8.56 10.27
CA SER A 90 0.71 -7.52 9.83
C SER A 90 0.10 -6.13 9.72
N ASP A 91 -1.13 -5.92 10.18
CA ASP A 91 -1.87 -4.66 10.14
C ASP A 91 -1.55 -3.70 11.30
N ASP A 92 -1.00 -4.22 12.40
CA ASP A 92 -0.57 -3.43 13.56
C ASP A 92 0.45 -2.34 13.18
N VAL A 93 0.10 -1.08 13.49
CA VAL A 93 1.00 0.07 13.36
C VAL A 93 1.85 0.25 14.61
N ILE A 94 3.17 0.18 14.44
CA ILE A 94 4.14 0.40 15.52
C ILE A 94 4.97 1.68 15.31
N ALA A 95 5.59 2.15 16.39
CA ALA A 95 6.43 3.33 16.35
C ALA A 95 7.68 3.14 15.46
N ASP A 96 8.06 4.21 14.77
CA ASP A 96 9.26 4.30 13.93
C ASP A 96 9.31 3.29 12.78
N GLN A 97 8.13 2.87 12.32
CA GLN A 97 7.98 1.96 11.19
C GLN A 97 7.94 2.74 9.87
N THR A 98 8.58 2.20 8.83
CA THR A 98 8.40 2.69 7.46
C THR A 98 7.49 1.73 6.72
N TRP A 99 6.49 2.28 6.05
CA TRP A 99 5.61 1.53 5.17
C TRP A 99 5.86 1.98 3.74
N ARG A 100 5.68 1.07 2.80
CA ARG A 100 5.98 1.27 1.39
C ARG A 100 4.81 0.84 0.52
N THR A 101 4.69 1.50 -0.63
CA THR A 101 3.78 1.11 -1.70
C THR A 101 4.58 0.38 -2.76
N ASP A 102 4.14 -0.83 -3.08
CA ASP A 102 4.72 -1.70 -4.09
C ASP A 102 3.74 -1.80 -5.26
N VAL A 103 4.25 -1.72 -6.48
CA VAL A 103 3.43 -1.75 -7.69
C VAL A 103 3.77 -2.98 -8.50
N ASP A 104 2.99 -4.04 -8.37
CA ASP A 104 3.22 -5.29 -9.10
C ASP A 104 2.89 -5.13 -10.58
N VAL A 105 1.80 -4.42 -10.86
CA VAL A 105 1.32 -4.15 -12.22
C VAL A 105 0.94 -2.68 -12.33
N ALA A 106 1.52 -1.97 -13.30
CA ALA A 106 1.21 -0.55 -13.49
C ALA A 106 -0.03 -0.31 -14.38
N GLY A 107 -0.40 -1.28 -15.23
CA GLY A 107 -1.37 -1.07 -16.32
C GLY A 107 -0.82 -0.20 -17.45
N THR A 108 -1.58 -0.09 -18.54
CA THR A 108 -1.17 0.64 -19.75
C THR A 108 -1.62 2.09 -19.71
N GLY A 109 -0.66 3.01 -19.64
CA GLY A 109 -0.92 4.46 -19.69
C GLY A 109 -1.35 5.07 -18.35
N THR A 110 -1.35 4.29 -17.27
CA THR A 110 -1.77 4.72 -15.94
C THR A 110 -0.88 5.85 -15.37
N GLN A 111 -1.50 6.83 -14.73
CA GLN A 111 -0.79 7.96 -14.10
C GLN A 111 -1.41 8.37 -12.77
N GLY A 112 -0.57 8.91 -11.88
CA GLY A 112 -1.01 9.53 -10.62
C GLY A 112 -1.63 8.53 -9.65
N LEU A 113 -0.87 7.51 -9.24
CA LEU A 113 -1.31 6.57 -8.21
C LEU A 113 -1.49 7.29 -6.87
N ILE A 114 -2.63 7.07 -6.25
CA ILE A 114 -3.01 7.53 -4.92
C ILE A 114 -3.32 6.28 -4.11
N VAL A 115 -2.75 6.17 -2.92
CA VAL A 115 -3.05 5.10 -1.97
C VAL A 115 -3.58 5.72 -0.70
N THR A 116 -4.75 5.27 -0.27
CA THR A 116 -5.41 5.69 0.96
C THR A 116 -5.44 4.52 1.92
N LEU A 117 -5.03 4.78 3.17
CA LEU A 117 -5.00 3.80 4.25
C LEU A 117 -5.95 4.23 5.35
N LEU A 118 -6.81 3.33 5.80
CA LEU A 118 -7.78 3.57 6.84
C LEU A 118 -7.36 2.80 8.09
N PHE A 119 -7.22 3.53 9.20
CA PHE A 119 -6.82 2.96 10.47
C PHE A 119 -7.92 3.14 11.51
N GLN A 120 -8.07 2.17 12.41
CA GLN A 120 -8.92 2.31 13.59
C GLN A 120 -8.22 1.76 14.85
N SER A 121 -8.71 2.14 16.03
CA SER A 121 -8.28 1.47 17.26
C SER A 121 -8.82 0.03 17.30
N PRO A 122 -8.05 -0.95 17.81
CA PRO A 122 -8.46 -2.36 17.86
C PRO A 122 -9.81 -2.62 18.53
#